data_AF-A0A0C2BPW6-F1
#
_entry.id   AF-A0A0C2BPW6-F1
#
_cell.length_a   1.000
_cell.length_b   1.000
_cell.length_c   1.000
_cell.angle_alpha   90.00
_cell.angle_beta   90.00
_cell.angle_gamma   90.00
#
_symmetry.space_group_name_H-M   'P 1'
#
loop_
_entity.id
_entity.type
_entity.pdbx_description
1 polymer ?
#
loop_
_entity_poly.entity_id
_entity_poly.type
_entity_poly.pdbx_seq_one_letter_code
_entity_poly.pdbx_strand_id
1 'polypeptide(L)'
;MTALARWRRLKEEEEKIAKEIAKKIALIQNPGLGEFKIRDLNDEINKMIRIKYAWEMRIKELGGMDYRKISSRELDKEGKEVASNKGYKYFGAAKDLPGVRQLFEESKELEQMRKTRAELMKNVDADYYGYLDDDDGLLIPLEKEEEKKAIAQAEKYFAEHGAERFQKEFGDDLDEDIYKIQDDSDGEDIDTKESIVVGEDGKQMTIKHVLVSIYWWT
;
A
#
# COMPACT_ATOMS: atom_id res chain seq x y z
N MET A 1 -31.45 27.22 -17.87
CA MET A 1 -31.21 25.85 -17.33
C MET A 1 -30.27 25.95 -16.15
N THR A 2 -30.75 25.75 -14.93
CA THR A 2 -29.94 25.78 -13.71
C THR A 2 -28.93 24.63 -13.71
N ALA A 3 -27.81 24.79 -12.99
CA ALA A 3 -26.78 23.75 -12.86
C ALA A 3 -27.37 22.40 -12.39
N LEU A 4 -28.34 22.45 -11.48
CA LEU A 4 -29.09 21.28 -11.01
C LEU A 4 -29.87 20.56 -12.11
N ALA A 5 -30.51 21.28 -13.03
CA ALA A 5 -31.25 20.67 -14.14
C ALA A 5 -30.31 19.99 -15.15
N ARG A 6 -29.11 20.57 -15.37
CA ARG A 6 -28.06 19.96 -16.20
C ARG A 6 -27.53 18.68 -15.55
N TRP A 7 -27.25 18.72 -14.26
CA TRP A 7 -26.81 17.56 -13.49
C TRP A 7 -27.82 16.41 -13.51
N ARG A 8 -29.11 16.71 -13.26
CA ARG A 8 -30.18 15.70 -13.26
C ARG A 8 -30.29 14.99 -14.61
N ARG A 9 -30.25 15.75 -15.71
CA ARG A 9 -30.29 15.18 -17.06
C ARG A 9 -29.11 14.25 -17.33
N LEU A 10 -27.90 14.62 -16.93
CA LEU A 10 -26.71 13.77 -17.10
C LEU A 10 -26.83 12.48 -16.29
N LYS A 11 -27.38 12.57 -15.08
CA LYS A 11 -27.61 11.41 -14.24
C LYS A 11 -28.65 10.46 -14.83
N GLU A 12 -29.73 11.00 -15.39
CA GLU A 12 -30.74 10.21 -16.11
C GLU A 12 -30.13 9.44 -17.30
N GLU A 13 -29.25 10.08 -18.08
CA GLU A 13 -28.56 9.40 -19.20
C GLU A 13 -27.58 8.33 -18.72
N GLU A 14 -26.82 8.59 -17.65
CA GLU A 14 -25.92 7.60 -17.04
C GLU A 14 -26.70 6.37 -16.54
N GLU A 15 -27.84 6.57 -15.87
CA GLU A 15 -28.69 5.49 -15.39
C GLU A 15 -29.32 4.67 -16.52
N LYS A 16 -29.68 5.31 -17.65
CA LYS A 16 -30.15 4.59 -18.84
C LYS A 16 -29.07 3.65 -19.36
N ILE A 17 -27.83 4.14 -19.48
CA ILE A 17 -26.68 3.35 -19.92
C ILE A 17 -26.44 2.18 -18.96
N ALA A 18 -26.48 2.42 -17.65
CA ALA A 18 -26.33 1.38 -16.64
C ALA A 18 -27.40 0.28 -16.77
N LYS A 19 -28.65 0.66 -17.00
CA LYS A 19 -29.75 -0.30 -17.23
C LYS A 19 -29.55 -1.10 -18.53
N GLU A 20 -29.06 -0.47 -19.59
CA GLU A 20 -28.75 -1.16 -20.84
C GLU A 20 -27.59 -2.15 -20.68
N ILE A 21 -26.53 -1.78 -19.95
CA ILE A 21 -25.44 -2.69 -19.58
C ILE A 21 -26.00 -3.91 -18.84
N ALA A 22 -26.82 -3.71 -17.81
CA ALA A 22 -27.41 -4.80 -17.04
C ALA A 22 -28.24 -5.76 -17.91
N LYS A 23 -29.00 -5.25 -18.89
CA LYS A 23 -29.76 -6.07 -19.84
C LYS A 23 -28.83 -6.90 -20.74
N LYS A 24 -27.76 -6.31 -21.28
CA LYS A 24 -26.80 -7.04 -22.12
C LYS A 24 -26.00 -8.07 -21.34
N ILE A 25 -25.63 -7.76 -20.11
CA ILE A 25 -25.02 -8.75 -19.19
C ILE A 25 -25.99 -9.90 -18.96
N ALA A 26 -27.29 -9.66 -18.74
CA ALA A 26 -28.24 -10.77 -18.60
C ALA A 26 -28.34 -11.64 -19.87
N LEU A 27 -28.17 -11.06 -21.06
CA LEU A 27 -28.20 -11.79 -22.33
C LEU A 27 -26.95 -12.64 -22.57
N ILE A 28 -25.75 -12.10 -22.27
CA ILE A 28 -24.47 -12.78 -22.52
C ILE A 28 -24.21 -13.97 -21.57
N GLN A 29 -24.94 -14.03 -20.46
CA GLN A 29 -24.87 -15.19 -19.54
C GLN A 29 -25.47 -16.47 -20.15
N ASN A 30 -26.22 -16.38 -21.25
CA ASN A 30 -26.78 -17.56 -21.91
C ASN A 30 -25.69 -18.27 -22.75
N PRO A 31 -25.23 -19.47 -22.37
CA PRO A 31 -24.12 -20.16 -23.06
C PRO A 31 -24.51 -20.73 -24.43
N GLY A 32 -25.81 -20.87 -24.71
CA GLY A 32 -26.32 -21.31 -26.01
C GLY A 32 -26.34 -20.21 -27.08
N LEU A 33 -25.86 -19.00 -26.76
CA LEU A 33 -25.72 -17.92 -27.72
C LEU A 33 -24.50 -18.22 -28.59
N GLY A 34 -24.63 -18.15 -29.92
CA GLY A 34 -23.50 -18.43 -30.82
C GLY A 34 -22.30 -17.53 -30.53
N GLU A 35 -21.08 -18.06 -30.68
CA GLU A 35 -19.82 -17.39 -30.31
C GLU A 35 -19.71 -15.96 -30.86
N PHE A 36 -20.01 -15.74 -32.14
CA PHE A 36 -19.97 -14.41 -32.75
C PHE A 36 -20.86 -13.40 -32.02
N LYS A 37 -22.07 -13.81 -31.65
CA LYS A 37 -23.02 -12.95 -30.94
C LYS A 37 -22.57 -12.65 -29.51
N ILE A 38 -21.89 -13.60 -28.85
CA ILE A 38 -21.28 -13.38 -27.54
C ILE A 38 -20.19 -12.31 -27.65
N ARG A 39 -19.32 -12.39 -28.69
CA ARG A 39 -18.27 -11.39 -28.94
C ARG A 39 -18.86 -9.99 -29.16
N ASP A 40 -19.85 -9.87 -30.04
CA ASP A 40 -20.51 -8.59 -30.32
C ASP A 40 -21.15 -7.99 -29.06
N LEU A 41 -21.87 -8.79 -28.28
CA LEU A 41 -22.45 -8.33 -27.01
C LEU A 41 -21.37 -7.88 -26.02
N ASN A 42 -20.24 -8.56 -25.96
CA ASN A 42 -19.14 -8.20 -25.07
C ASN A 42 -18.51 -6.85 -25.49
N ASP A 43 -18.30 -6.65 -26.79
CA ASP A 43 -17.82 -5.37 -27.34
C ASP A 43 -18.80 -4.23 -27.06
N GLU A 44 -20.09 -4.48 -27.24
CA GLU A 44 -21.13 -3.52 -26.92
C GLU A 44 -21.17 -3.17 -25.43
N ILE A 45 -21.03 -4.15 -24.53
CA ILE A 45 -20.98 -3.90 -23.08
C ILE A 45 -19.75 -3.05 -22.75
N ASN A 46 -18.57 -3.40 -23.25
CA ASN A 46 -17.34 -2.63 -23.02
C ASN A 46 -17.45 -1.19 -23.54
N LYS A 47 -18.07 -1.00 -24.71
CA LYS A 47 -18.36 0.33 -25.25
C LYS A 47 -19.26 1.13 -24.31
N MET A 48 -20.33 0.53 -23.80
CA MET A 48 -21.27 1.19 -22.89
C MET A 48 -20.63 1.55 -21.55
N ILE A 49 -19.74 0.70 -21.02
CA ILE A 49 -18.98 0.98 -19.79
C ILE A 49 -18.07 2.20 -19.98
N ARG A 50 -17.41 2.34 -21.12
CA ARG A 50 -16.60 3.54 -21.43
C ARG A 50 -17.44 4.80 -21.51
N ILE A 51 -18.64 4.71 -22.10
CA ILE A 51 -19.57 5.84 -22.19
C ILE A 51 -20.08 6.19 -20.78
N LYS A 52 -20.46 5.22 -19.94
CA LYS A 52 -20.83 5.42 -18.54
C LYS A 52 -19.73 6.15 -17.78
N TYR A 53 -18.48 5.71 -17.92
CA TYR A 53 -17.32 6.36 -17.33
C TYR A 53 -17.18 7.83 -17.76
N ALA A 54 -17.36 8.12 -19.06
CA ALA A 54 -17.31 9.49 -19.57
C ALA A 54 -18.42 10.37 -18.96
N TRP A 55 -19.63 9.84 -18.77
CA TRP A 55 -20.71 10.56 -18.10
C TRP A 55 -20.44 10.79 -16.62
N GLU A 56 -19.93 9.79 -15.90
CA GLU A 56 -19.54 9.93 -14.48
C GLU A 56 -18.45 10.99 -14.29
N MET A 57 -17.46 11.03 -15.18
CA MET A 57 -16.44 12.09 -15.21
C MET A 57 -17.07 13.46 -15.43
N ARG A 58 -18.01 13.58 -16.37
CA ARG A 58 -18.69 14.84 -16.62
C ARG A 58 -19.54 15.30 -15.43
N ILE A 59 -20.17 14.36 -14.72
CA ILE A 59 -20.92 14.66 -13.49
C ILE A 59 -19.98 15.18 -12.41
N LYS A 60 -18.80 14.59 -12.25
CA LYS A 60 -17.77 15.06 -11.32
C LYS A 60 -17.26 16.46 -11.66
N GLU A 61 -16.98 16.74 -12.93
CA GLU A 61 -16.55 18.07 -13.40
C GLU A 61 -17.57 19.17 -13.08
N LEU A 62 -18.86 18.83 -13.06
CA LEU A 62 -19.94 19.76 -12.72
C LEU A 62 -20.14 19.92 -11.20
N GLY A 63 -19.23 19.39 -10.37
CA GLY A 63 -19.30 19.46 -8.92
C GLY A 63 -20.21 18.39 -8.29
N GLY A 64 -20.54 17.33 -9.04
CA GLY A 64 -21.30 16.19 -8.53
C GLY A 64 -20.44 15.19 -7.76
N MET A 65 -21.11 14.23 -7.12
CA MET A 65 -20.47 13.13 -6.39
C MET A 65 -19.64 12.22 -7.32
N ASP A 66 -18.49 11.72 -6.84
CA ASP A 66 -17.64 10.80 -7.59
C ASP A 66 -18.20 9.36 -7.51
N TYR A 67 -19.11 9.04 -8.43
CA TYR A 67 -19.77 7.73 -8.50
C TYR A 67 -18.81 6.56 -8.71
N ARG A 68 -17.58 6.81 -9.17
CA ARG A 68 -16.55 5.77 -9.35
C ARG A 68 -16.05 5.20 -8.03
N LYS A 69 -16.09 5.98 -6.95
CA LYS A 69 -15.72 5.51 -5.61
C LYS A 69 -16.82 4.65 -4.97
N ILE A 70 -18.07 4.92 -5.36
CA ILE A 70 -19.27 4.28 -4.79
C ILE A 70 -19.66 3.03 -5.59
N SER A 71 -19.38 3.03 -6.90
CA SER A 71 -19.58 1.86 -7.74
C SER A 71 -18.73 0.72 -7.19
N SER A 72 -19.40 -0.28 -6.62
CA SER A 72 -18.79 -1.56 -6.30
C SER A 72 -18.04 -2.08 -7.52
N ARG A 73 -16.91 -2.78 -7.29
CA ARG A 73 -16.23 -3.55 -8.35
C ARG A 73 -17.29 -4.28 -9.15
N GLU A 74 -17.21 -4.23 -10.47
CA GLU A 74 -18.16 -4.90 -11.35
C GLU A 74 -18.05 -6.41 -11.06
N LEU A 75 -18.93 -6.90 -10.20
CA LEU A 75 -19.03 -8.30 -9.82
C LEU A 75 -20.11 -8.92 -10.70
N ASP A 76 -19.83 -10.10 -11.24
CA ASP A 76 -20.84 -10.88 -11.94
C ASP A 76 -21.95 -11.32 -10.96
N LYS A 77 -23.08 -11.82 -11.49
CA LYS A 77 -24.18 -12.38 -10.66
C LYS A 77 -23.72 -13.52 -9.74
N GLU A 78 -22.61 -14.16 -10.06
CA GLU A 78 -21.95 -15.21 -9.27
C GLU A 78 -21.04 -14.63 -8.16
N GLY A 79 -20.98 -13.31 -7.99
CA GLY A 79 -20.09 -12.63 -7.04
C GLY A 79 -18.61 -12.72 -7.40
N LYS A 80 -18.28 -13.21 -8.61
CA LYS A 80 -16.91 -13.32 -9.10
C LYS A 80 -16.48 -12.01 -9.77
N GLU A 81 -15.22 -11.63 -9.57
CA GLU A 81 -14.64 -10.48 -10.26
C GLU A 81 -14.64 -10.73 -11.78
N VAL A 82 -15.12 -9.73 -12.53
CA VAL A 82 -15.14 -9.78 -13.98
C VAL A 82 -13.72 -9.96 -14.50
N ALA A 83 -13.54 -11.01 -15.31
CA ALA A 83 -12.26 -11.35 -15.88
C ALA A 83 -11.79 -10.18 -16.77
N SER A 84 -10.68 -9.55 -16.40
CA SER A 84 -10.16 -8.34 -17.03
C SER A 84 -8.75 -8.57 -17.52
N ASN A 85 -8.48 -8.25 -18.78
CA ASN A 85 -7.14 -8.26 -19.36
C ASN A 85 -6.89 -6.92 -20.03
N LYS A 86 -5.80 -6.23 -19.65
CA LYS A 86 -5.35 -4.95 -20.25
C LYS A 86 -6.47 -3.90 -20.43
N GLY A 87 -7.42 -3.85 -19.49
CA GLY A 87 -8.53 -2.87 -19.50
C GLY A 87 -9.73 -3.23 -20.38
N TYR A 88 -9.77 -4.43 -20.96
CA TYR A 88 -10.93 -5.00 -21.62
C TYR A 88 -11.52 -6.11 -20.75
N LYS A 89 -12.85 -6.12 -20.61
CA LYS A 89 -13.57 -6.99 -19.69
C LYS A 89 -14.36 -8.05 -20.45
N TYR A 90 -14.40 -9.26 -19.92
CA TYR A 90 -15.17 -10.37 -20.49
C TYR A 90 -16.27 -10.79 -19.52
N PHE A 91 -17.52 -10.71 -19.97
CA PHE A 91 -18.71 -10.95 -19.14
C PHE A 91 -19.36 -12.30 -19.46
N GLY A 92 -19.81 -13.02 -18.43
CA GLY A 92 -20.60 -14.25 -18.61
C GLY A 92 -19.93 -15.27 -19.54
N ALA A 93 -20.66 -15.76 -20.55
CA ALA A 93 -20.14 -16.76 -21.48
C ALA A 93 -18.96 -16.26 -22.35
N ALA A 94 -18.70 -14.94 -22.41
CA ALA A 94 -17.55 -14.40 -23.13
C ALA A 94 -16.20 -14.86 -22.54
N LYS A 95 -16.17 -15.22 -21.25
CA LYS A 95 -14.97 -15.75 -20.58
C LYS A 95 -14.58 -17.15 -21.08
N ASP A 96 -15.55 -17.90 -21.59
CA ASP A 96 -15.38 -19.29 -22.02
C ASP A 96 -15.07 -19.42 -23.52
N LEU A 97 -14.97 -18.29 -24.24
CA LEU A 97 -14.63 -18.27 -25.66
C LEU A 97 -13.23 -18.86 -25.91
N PRO A 98 -13.07 -19.66 -26.99
CA PRO A 98 -11.76 -20.15 -27.39
C PRO A 98 -10.83 -18.96 -27.69
N GLY A 99 -9.66 -18.94 -27.05
CA GLY A 99 -8.70 -17.82 -27.07
C GLY A 99 -8.77 -16.94 -25.83
N VAL A 100 -9.96 -16.48 -25.42
CA VAL A 100 -10.12 -15.69 -24.18
C VAL A 100 -9.82 -16.53 -22.95
N ARG A 101 -10.35 -17.76 -22.95
CA ARG A 101 -10.08 -18.73 -21.88
C ARG A 101 -8.58 -19.02 -21.72
N GLN A 102 -7.87 -19.18 -22.83
CA GLN A 102 -6.42 -19.42 -22.83
C GLN A 102 -5.65 -18.23 -22.24
N LEU A 103 -6.06 -17.00 -22.56
CA LEU A 103 -5.44 -15.79 -21.98
C LEU A 103 -5.56 -15.75 -20.46
N PHE A 104 -6.70 -16.19 -19.91
CA PHE A 104 -6.90 -16.22 -18.47
C PHE A 104 -6.16 -17.38 -17.80
N GLU A 105 -6.11 -18.55 -18.43
CA GLU A 105 -5.32 -19.69 -17.95
C GLU A 105 -3.81 -19.35 -17.93
N GLU A 106 -3.27 -18.78 -19.02
CA GLU A 106 -1.87 -18.31 -19.09
C GLU A 106 -1.57 -17.24 -18.04
N SER A 107 -2.47 -16.26 -17.86
CA SER A 107 -2.28 -15.24 -16.83
C SER A 107 -2.25 -15.82 -15.41
N LYS A 108 -3.06 -16.86 -15.16
CA LYS A 108 -3.11 -17.54 -13.86
C LYS A 108 -1.84 -18.33 -13.61
N GLU A 109 -1.30 -19.00 -14.63
CA GLU A 109 0.00 -19.66 -14.56
C GLU A 109 1.13 -18.66 -14.25
N LEU A 110 1.16 -17.52 -14.94
CA LEU A 110 2.13 -16.45 -14.66
C LEU A 110 1.98 -15.89 -13.24
N GLU A 111 0.76 -15.74 -12.74
CA GLU A 111 0.50 -15.26 -11.38
C GLU A 111 0.97 -16.28 -10.33
N GLN A 112 0.78 -17.58 -10.59
CA GLN A 112 1.32 -18.65 -9.74
C GLN A 112 2.86 -18.71 -9.75
N MET A 113 3.50 -18.33 -10.86
CA MET A 113 4.95 -18.26 -10.96
C MET A 113 5.55 -17.03 -10.25
N ARG A 114 4.75 -15.99 -9.98
CA ARG A 114 5.25 -14.81 -9.27
C ARG A 114 5.46 -15.17 -7.80
N LYS A 115 6.71 -15.09 -7.35
CA LYS A 115 7.04 -15.23 -5.94
C LYS A 115 6.26 -14.21 -5.12
N THR A 116 5.56 -14.68 -4.11
CA THR A 116 4.88 -13.80 -3.17
C THR A 116 5.89 -12.99 -2.37
N ARG A 117 5.48 -11.84 -1.82
CA ARG A 117 6.33 -11.05 -0.92
C ARG A 117 6.87 -11.92 0.23
N ALA A 118 6.03 -12.79 0.79
CA ALA A 118 6.45 -13.71 1.84
C ALA A 118 7.57 -14.65 1.39
N GLU A 119 7.47 -15.22 0.18
CA GLU A 119 8.53 -16.08 -0.37
C GLU A 119 9.81 -15.33 -0.69
N LEU A 120 9.72 -14.06 -1.12
CA LEU A 120 10.89 -13.21 -1.30
C LEU A 120 11.58 -12.92 0.04
N MET A 121 10.80 -12.64 1.08
CA MET A 121 11.31 -12.33 2.42
C MET A 121 11.89 -13.55 3.16
N LYS A 122 11.59 -14.78 2.74
CA LYS A 122 12.16 -15.99 3.35
C LYS A 122 13.68 -16.11 3.19
N ASN A 123 14.25 -15.47 2.17
CA ASN A 123 15.68 -15.48 1.91
C ASN A 123 16.36 -14.18 2.35
N VAL A 124 15.63 -13.33 3.09
CA VAL A 124 16.14 -12.09 3.65
C VAL A 124 16.49 -12.38 5.11
N ASP A 125 17.73 -12.75 5.33
CA ASP A 125 18.25 -13.15 6.64
C ASP A 125 18.84 -11.94 7.40
N ALA A 126 19.29 -12.17 8.63
CA ALA A 126 19.95 -11.16 9.46
C ALA A 126 21.17 -10.53 8.77
N ASP A 127 21.89 -11.33 7.95
CA ASP A 127 22.99 -10.88 7.09
C ASP A 127 22.58 -9.76 6.14
N TYR A 128 21.37 -9.81 5.57
CA TYR A 128 20.89 -8.77 4.65
C TYR A 128 20.73 -7.41 5.34
N TYR A 129 20.46 -7.44 6.64
CA TYR A 129 20.33 -6.24 7.47
C TYR A 129 21.64 -5.86 8.17
N GLY A 130 22.75 -6.55 7.89
CA GLY A 130 24.08 -6.25 8.43
C GLY A 130 24.23 -6.59 9.92
N TYR A 131 23.32 -7.38 10.52
CA TYR A 131 23.41 -7.73 11.94
C TYR A 131 24.60 -8.64 12.28
N LEU A 132 25.26 -9.22 11.27
CA LEU A 132 26.39 -10.14 11.41
C LEU A 132 27.70 -9.57 10.86
N ASP A 133 27.71 -8.32 10.38
CA ASP A 133 28.92 -7.66 9.85
C ASP A 133 29.97 -7.42 10.96
N ASP A 134 29.53 -7.22 12.21
CA ASP A 134 30.42 -7.00 13.36
C ASP A 134 31.01 -8.31 13.94
N ASP A 135 30.45 -9.47 13.56
CA ASP A 135 30.81 -10.80 14.11
C ASP A 135 31.92 -11.52 13.32
N ASP A 136 32.42 -10.92 12.23
CA ASP A 136 33.50 -11.48 11.40
C ASP A 136 34.90 -11.42 12.06
N GLY A 137 35.00 -10.68 13.18
CA GLY A 137 36.21 -10.47 13.95
C GLY A 137 37.25 -9.56 13.29
N LEU A 138 36.93 -8.93 12.16
CA LEU A 138 37.79 -7.96 11.46
C LEU A 138 37.71 -6.57 12.08
N LEU A 139 36.57 -6.20 12.68
CA LEU A 139 36.34 -4.89 13.27
C LEU A 139 37.34 -4.57 14.40
N ILE A 140 37.48 -5.46 15.38
CA ILE A 140 38.33 -5.25 16.57
C ILE A 140 39.81 -4.99 16.22
N PRO A 141 40.48 -5.76 15.32
CA PRO A 141 41.83 -5.45 14.87
C PRO A 141 41.96 -4.07 14.22
N LEU A 142 41.01 -3.69 13.36
CA LEU A 142 41.03 -2.41 12.65
C LEU A 142 40.84 -1.24 13.61
N GLU A 143 39.89 -1.34 14.55
CA GLU A 143 39.67 -0.35 15.60
C GLU A 143 40.93 -0.14 16.44
N LYS A 144 41.62 -1.22 16.82
CA LYS A 144 42.86 -1.14 17.60
C LYS A 144 44.01 -0.47 16.84
N GLU A 145 44.07 -0.61 15.52
CA GLU A 145 45.05 0.08 14.69
C GLU A 145 44.75 1.58 14.57
N GLU A 146 43.48 1.93 14.38
CA GLU A 146 43.04 3.33 14.31
C GLU A 146 43.11 4.03 15.68
N GLU A 147 42.75 3.37 16.78
CA GLU A 147 42.88 3.89 18.15
C GLU A 147 44.31 4.34 18.43
N LYS A 148 45.31 3.52 18.07
CA LYS A 148 46.72 3.90 18.22
C LYS A 148 47.10 5.14 17.39
N LYS A 149 46.56 5.27 16.18
CA LYS A 149 46.81 6.44 15.33
C LYS A 149 46.14 7.68 15.92
N ALA A 150 44.89 7.56 16.39
CA ALA A 150 44.14 8.63 17.01
C ALA A 150 44.83 9.13 18.29
N ILE A 151 45.25 8.22 19.17
CA ILE A 151 46.01 8.57 20.38
C ILE A 151 47.31 9.30 20.01
N ALA A 152 48.09 8.77 19.06
CA ALA A 152 49.33 9.42 18.64
C ALA A 152 49.12 10.80 18.00
N GLN A 153 48.00 11.01 17.30
CA GLN A 153 47.62 12.32 16.76
C GLN A 153 47.19 13.28 17.88
N ALA A 154 46.38 12.81 18.83
CA ALA A 154 45.91 13.60 19.97
C ALA A 154 47.08 14.03 20.86
N GLU A 155 48.04 13.14 21.13
CA GLU A 155 49.27 13.46 21.88
C GLU A 155 50.11 14.54 21.19
N LYS A 156 50.29 14.45 19.87
CA LYS A 156 51.01 15.48 19.10
C LYS A 156 50.29 16.82 19.16
N TYR A 157 48.98 16.82 18.94
CA TYR A 157 48.18 18.03 19.00
C TYR A 157 48.24 18.67 20.39
N PHE A 158 48.10 17.88 21.45
CA PHE A 158 48.20 18.32 22.85
C PHE A 158 49.57 18.93 23.16
N ALA A 159 50.66 18.32 22.67
CA ALA A 159 52.01 18.84 22.85
C ALA A 159 52.23 20.20 22.13
N GLU A 160 51.59 20.40 20.97
CA GLU A 160 51.71 21.64 20.19
C GLU A 160 50.82 22.79 20.72
N HIS A 161 49.59 22.49 21.17
CA HIS A 161 48.57 23.49 21.47
C HIS A 161 48.27 23.65 22.97
N GLY A 162 48.73 22.71 23.81
CA GLY A 162 48.52 22.72 25.26
C GLY A 162 47.09 22.33 25.68
N ALA A 163 46.91 22.18 27.00
CA ALA A 163 45.68 21.64 27.58
C ALA A 163 44.43 22.51 27.37
N GLU A 164 44.57 23.85 27.38
CA GLU A 164 43.42 24.77 27.26
C GLU A 164 42.76 24.70 25.88
N ARG A 165 43.53 24.60 24.79
CA ARG A 165 42.97 24.45 23.44
C ARG A 165 42.41 23.06 23.20
N PHE A 166 43.08 22.02 23.71
CA PHE A 166 42.59 20.64 23.60
C PHE A 166 41.24 20.46 24.29
N GLN A 167 41.09 20.96 25.52
CA GLN A 167 39.84 20.88 26.27
C GLN A 167 38.71 21.69 25.62
N LYS A 168 39.04 22.82 24.99
CA LYS A 168 38.04 23.66 24.30
C LYS A 168 37.54 23.05 22.99
N GLU A 169 38.38 22.32 22.25
CA GLU A 169 38.01 21.76 20.94
C GLU A 169 37.49 20.33 21.00
N PHE A 170 37.94 19.52 21.96
CA PHE A 170 37.60 18.09 22.06
C PHE A 170 36.89 17.71 23.37
N GLY A 171 36.69 18.68 24.29
CA GLY A 171 36.04 18.42 25.57
C GLY A 171 34.52 18.30 25.49
N ASP A 172 33.90 18.99 24.54
CA ASP A 172 32.43 18.98 24.37
C ASP A 172 31.92 17.63 23.81
N ASP A 173 32.74 16.91 23.04
CA ASP A 173 32.39 15.60 22.44
C ASP A 173 32.26 14.45 23.47
N LEU A 174 32.70 14.66 24.73
CA LEU A 174 32.68 13.63 25.78
C LEU A 174 31.37 13.58 26.57
N ASP A 175 30.58 14.65 26.52
CA ASP A 175 29.37 14.81 27.34
C ASP A 175 28.07 14.50 26.56
N GLU A 176 28.17 14.26 25.25
CA GLU A 176 27.03 13.85 24.42
C GLU A 176 26.77 12.35 24.53
N ASP A 177 25.78 11.98 25.35
CA ASP A 177 25.28 10.60 25.40
C ASP A 177 24.56 10.26 24.07
N ILE A 178 25.30 9.65 23.15
CA ILE A 178 24.82 9.24 21.82
C ILE A 178 23.64 8.26 21.84
N TYR A 179 23.37 7.60 22.97
CA TYR A 179 22.23 6.69 23.15
C TYR A 179 21.01 7.39 23.76
N LYS A 180 21.13 8.68 24.08
CA LYS A 180 20.03 9.47 24.60
C LYS A 180 19.07 9.75 23.45
N ILE A 181 17.99 8.98 23.42
CA ILE A 181 16.86 9.20 22.51
C ILE A 181 16.31 10.60 22.83
N GLN A 182 16.53 11.55 21.93
CA GLN A 182 15.86 12.84 21.97
C GLN A 182 14.39 12.57 21.61
N ASP A 183 13.48 13.00 22.47
CA ASP A 183 12.04 12.85 22.23
C ASP A 183 11.61 13.94 21.23
N ASP A 184 12.01 13.76 19.98
CA ASP A 184 11.72 14.66 18.86
C ASP A 184 10.33 14.35 18.26
N SER A 185 9.45 13.74 19.06
CA SER A 185 8.09 13.47 18.65
C SER A 185 7.32 14.80 18.58
N ASP A 186 7.20 15.35 17.37
CA ASP A 186 6.14 16.31 17.01
C ASP A 186 4.71 15.69 17.10
N GLY A 187 4.57 14.54 17.77
CA GLY A 187 3.31 13.87 18.02
C GLY A 187 2.70 14.36 19.33
N GLU A 188 1.46 14.84 19.26
CA GLU A 188 0.64 15.19 20.41
C GLU A 188 0.82 14.19 21.56
N ASP A 189 0.94 14.67 22.81
CA ASP A 189 0.94 13.83 24.02
C ASP A 189 -0.29 12.91 24.01
N ILE A 190 -0.13 11.68 23.51
CA ILE A 190 -1.21 10.69 23.48
C ILE A 190 -1.41 10.26 24.94
N ASP A 191 -2.47 10.75 25.57
CA ASP A 191 -2.88 10.41 26.94
C ASP A 191 -3.05 8.89 27.07
N THR A 192 -2.01 8.22 27.56
CA THR A 192 -1.96 6.76 27.72
C THR A 192 -2.24 6.40 29.16
N LYS A 193 -3.32 5.63 29.40
CA LYS A 193 -3.66 5.16 30.75
C LYS A 193 -2.93 3.86 31.04
N GLU A 194 -2.21 3.79 32.14
CA GLU A 194 -1.54 2.57 32.58
C GLU A 194 -2.45 1.74 33.49
N SER A 195 -2.47 0.43 33.29
CA SER A 195 -3.11 -0.52 34.20
C SER A 195 -2.15 -1.63 34.58
N ILE A 196 -2.11 -1.98 35.86
CA ILE A 196 -1.26 -3.07 36.38
C ILE A 196 -2.16 -4.30 36.55
N VAL A 197 -1.83 -5.37 35.83
CA VAL A 197 -2.51 -6.67 35.94
C VAL A 197 -1.57 -7.64 36.63
N VAL A 198 -2.02 -8.25 37.74
CA VAL A 198 -1.30 -9.35 38.38
C VAL A 198 -1.69 -10.64 37.65
N GLY A 199 -0.73 -11.26 36.97
CA GLY A 199 -0.92 -12.57 36.35
C GLY A 199 -1.08 -13.68 37.40
N GLU A 200 -1.61 -14.82 36.98
CA GLU A 200 -1.88 -15.99 37.84
C GLU A 200 -0.61 -16.49 38.57
N ASP A 201 0.57 -16.23 38.00
CA ASP A 201 1.89 -16.54 38.56
C ASP A 201 2.38 -15.51 39.61
N GLY A 202 1.56 -14.54 40.01
CA GLY A 202 1.91 -13.46 40.94
C GLY A 202 2.79 -12.35 40.34
N LYS A 203 3.16 -12.45 39.06
CA LYS A 203 3.93 -11.41 38.35
C LYS A 203 3.03 -10.26 37.93
N GLN A 204 3.43 -9.03 38.28
CA GLN A 204 2.76 -7.80 37.82
C GLN A 204 3.18 -7.49 36.39
N MET A 205 2.21 -7.25 35.51
CA MET A 205 2.40 -6.77 34.14
C MET A 205 1.74 -5.41 34.00
N THR A 206 2.46 -4.42 33.47
CA THR A 206 1.92 -3.08 33.19
C THR A 206 1.49 -3.00 31.73
N ILE A 207 0.22 -2.70 31.48
CA ILE A 207 -0.37 -2.51 30.16
C ILE A 207 -0.65 -1.02 29.95
N LYS A 208 -0.06 -0.43 28.90
CA LYS A 208 -0.34 0.95 28.46
C LYS A 208 -1.49 0.96 27.46
N HIS A 209 -2.59 1.64 27.78
CA HIS A 209 -3.77 1.77 26.92
C HIS A 209 -3.66 3.03 26.06
N VAL A 210 -3.80 2.89 24.74
CA VAL A 210 -3.87 4.00 23.79
C VAL A 210 -5.34 4.27 23.44
N LEU A 211 -5.84 5.47 23.76
CA LEU A 211 -7.23 5.85 23.53
C LEU A 211 -7.41 6.41 22.10
N VAL A 212 -8.05 5.64 21.22
CA VAL A 212 -8.35 6.08 19.86
C VAL A 212 -9.73 6.73 19.83
N SER A 213 -9.78 8.07 19.69
CA SER A 213 -11.04 8.81 19.49
C SER A 213 -11.60 8.55 18.10
N ILE A 214 -12.68 7.75 18.03
CA ILE A 214 -13.45 7.52 16.80
C ILE A 214 -14.52 8.61 16.72
N TYR A 215 -14.29 9.61 15.87
CA TYR A 215 -15.30 10.62 15.56
C TYR A 215 -16.36 10.05 14.62
N TRP A 216 -17.57 9.91 15.13
CA TRP A 216 -18.75 9.65 14.32
C TRP A 216 -19.24 10.98 13.74
N TRP A 217 -19.10 11.16 12.43
CA TRP A 217 -19.76 12.28 11.73
C TRP A 217 -21.24 11.94 11.55
N THR A 218 -22.11 12.69 12.24
CA THR A 218 -23.57 12.74 12.00
C THR A 218 -23.92 13.77 10.94
#